data_AF-A0AAD3MFW5-F1
#
_entry.id   AF-A0AAD3MFW5-F1
#
_cell.length_a   1.000
_cell.length_b   1.000
_cell.length_c   1.000
_cell.angle_alpha   90.00
_cell.angle_beta   90.00
_cell.angle_gamma   90.00
#
_symmetry.space_group_name_H-M   'P 1'
#
loop_
_entity.id
_entity.type
_entity.pdbx_description
1 polymer ?
#
loop_
_entity_poly.entity_id
_entity_poly.type
_entity_poly.pdbx_seq_one_letter_code
_entity_poly.pdbx_strand_id
1 'polypeptide(L)'
;MEEDTFGNAKTIRNDNSSRFGKYIDIHFNKRGAIEGAKIEQYLLEKSRVCRQAYDERNYHVFYCMLKGMTADEKKKLGLSKATDYAYLTIGNCTVCDGRDDLKEYSNIRSAMKVLMFTDKENWEISKLLAAILHMGNLRYEARTYDNLDACEVVRSPHLTTAATLLEVDGKDLMNCLTSRTLITRGETVSTPLSMDQALDVRDAFVKGIYGRLFVWIVEKINAAIYKPPSSQPKVLRRSIGLLDIFGFENFAVN
;
A
#
# COMPACT_ATOMS: atom_id res chain seq x y z
N MET A 1 9.73 12.84 0.01
CA MET A 1 10.49 11.93 -0.88
C MET A 1 10.11 10.47 -0.63
N GLU A 2 10.16 9.96 0.62
CA GLU A 2 9.73 8.59 0.95
C GLU A 2 8.22 8.39 0.87
N GLU A 3 7.43 9.20 1.59
CA GLU A 3 5.95 9.13 1.54
C GLU A 3 5.43 9.30 0.12
N ASP A 4 6.05 10.19 -0.65
CA ASP A 4 5.70 10.42 -2.05
C ASP A 4 5.89 9.13 -2.89
N THR A 5 6.80 8.22 -2.55
CA THR A 5 6.95 6.97 -3.34
C THR A 5 5.86 5.94 -3.01
N PHE A 6 5.32 5.95 -1.79
CA PHE A 6 4.20 5.13 -1.38
C PHE A 6 2.83 5.78 -1.68
N GLY A 7 2.80 7.09 -1.90
CA GLY A 7 1.59 7.87 -2.11
C GLY A 7 1.45 8.46 -3.51
N ASN A 8 2.48 8.41 -4.36
CA ASN A 8 2.43 8.93 -5.73
C ASN A 8 2.43 7.81 -6.77
N ALA A 9 1.82 8.14 -7.91
CA ALA A 9 1.75 7.27 -9.06
C ALA A 9 1.77 8.11 -10.35
N LYS A 10 2.04 7.43 -11.47
CA LYS A 10 1.86 8.01 -12.80
C LYS A 10 0.38 8.02 -13.14
N THR A 11 -0.14 9.19 -13.50
CA THR A 11 -1.44 9.38 -14.15
C THR A 11 -1.26 9.87 -15.57
N ILE A 12 -2.34 9.98 -16.34
CA ILE A 12 -2.31 10.54 -17.71
C ILE A 12 -1.80 12.00 -17.70
N ARG A 13 -2.01 12.73 -16.59
CA ARG A 13 -1.71 14.17 -16.49
C ARG A 13 -0.38 14.47 -15.80
N ASN A 14 0.11 13.57 -14.96
CA ASN A 14 1.30 13.79 -14.15
C ASN A 14 1.99 12.46 -13.81
N ASP A 15 3.24 12.33 -14.23
CA ASP A 15 4.05 11.12 -14.02
C ASP A 15 4.42 10.86 -12.54
N ASN A 16 4.24 11.84 -11.66
CA ASN A 16 4.50 11.75 -10.22
C ASN A 16 3.36 12.38 -9.39
N SER A 17 2.11 12.12 -9.77
CA SER A 17 0.92 12.65 -9.10
C SER A 17 0.80 12.14 -7.66
N SER A 18 0.66 13.05 -6.70
CA SER A 18 0.23 12.72 -5.34
C SER A 18 -1.19 12.16 -5.37
N ARG A 19 -1.39 10.96 -4.80
CA ARG A 19 -2.70 10.28 -4.69
C ARG A 19 -3.21 10.26 -3.24
N PHE A 20 -2.74 11.23 -2.46
CA PHE A 20 -3.15 11.53 -1.10
C PHE A 20 -2.96 13.03 -0.87
N GLY A 21 -3.73 13.61 0.05
CA GLY A 21 -3.48 14.95 0.56
C GLY A 21 -2.53 14.89 1.76
N LYS A 22 -1.68 15.91 1.90
CA LYS A 22 -0.74 16.03 3.01
C LYS A 22 -0.75 17.44 3.59
N TYR A 23 -0.79 17.51 4.91
CA TYR A 23 -0.55 18.73 5.67
C TYR A 23 0.74 18.56 6.46
N ILE A 24 1.71 19.45 6.26
CA ILE A 24 2.99 19.45 6.95
C ILE A 24 3.04 20.66 7.87
N ASP A 25 3.07 20.42 9.18
CA ASP A 25 3.18 21.44 10.21
C ASP A 25 4.63 21.53 10.68
N ILE A 26 5.34 22.58 10.27
CA ILE A 26 6.76 22.78 10.60
C ILE A 26 6.87 23.61 11.88
N HIS A 27 7.56 23.08 12.89
CA HIS A 27 7.70 23.72 14.20
C HIS A 27 9.01 24.48 14.33
N PHE A 28 8.92 25.69 14.87
CA PHE A 28 10.07 26.59 15.08
C PHE A 28 10.26 26.92 16.55
N ASN A 29 11.53 26.98 16.95
CA ASN A 29 11.89 27.47 18.27
C ASN A 29 11.79 29.01 18.36
N LYS A 30 12.00 29.56 19.56
CA LYS A 30 11.93 31.03 19.80
C LYS A 30 12.91 31.86 18.96
N ARG A 31 13.98 31.25 18.44
CA ARG A 31 14.99 31.90 17.59
C ARG A 31 14.68 31.77 16.09
N GLY A 32 13.56 31.12 15.72
CA GLY A 32 13.17 30.91 14.33
C GLY A 32 13.87 29.74 13.64
N ALA A 33 14.58 28.87 14.37
CA ALA A 33 15.14 27.65 13.80
C ALA A 33 14.15 26.49 13.87
N ILE A 34 14.16 25.61 12.86
CA ILE A 34 13.32 24.41 12.80
C ILE A 34 13.71 23.46 13.93
N GLU A 35 12.73 23.01 14.70
CA GLU A 35 12.93 22.05 15.80
C GLU A 35 12.23 20.71 15.58
N GLY A 36 11.25 20.65 14.67
CA GLY A 36 10.56 19.43 14.29
C GLY A 36 9.49 19.70 13.24
N ALA A 37 8.79 18.65 12.83
CA ALA A 37 7.62 18.75 11.98
C ALA A 37 6.60 17.67 12.34
N LYS A 38 5.37 17.82 11.87
CA LYS A 38 4.33 16.80 11.91
C LYS A 38 3.63 16.73 10.55
N ILE A 39 3.41 15.53 10.06
CA ILE A 39 2.72 15.26 8.80
C ILE A 39 1.36 14.63 9.12
N GLU A 40 0.31 15.18 8.53
CA GLU A 40 -1.03 14.59 8.52
C GLU A 40 -1.40 14.21 7.08
N GLN A 41 -1.74 12.94 6.89
CA GLN A 41 -2.17 12.41 5.58
C GLN A 41 -3.70 12.34 5.51
N TYR A 42 -4.23 12.56 4.31
CA TYR A 42 -5.66 12.51 4.04
C TYR A 42 -5.92 11.76 2.74
N LEU A 43 -7.01 10.97 2.74
CA LEU A 43 -7.65 10.48 1.52
C LEU A 43 -6.71 9.79 0.52
N LEU A 44 -5.86 8.87 1.00
CA LEU A 44 -5.12 7.96 0.11
C LEU A 44 -6.09 7.24 -0.83
N GLU A 45 -5.82 7.30 -2.13
CA GLU A 45 -6.57 6.63 -3.19
C GLU A 45 -6.30 5.11 -3.17
N LYS A 46 -6.86 4.42 -2.18
CA LYS A 46 -6.64 2.98 -1.98
C LYS A 46 -7.04 2.15 -3.20
N SER A 47 -8.07 2.57 -3.94
CA SER A 47 -8.52 1.89 -5.18
C SER A 47 -7.39 1.70 -6.18
N ARG A 48 -6.42 2.62 -6.25
CA ARG A 48 -5.27 2.53 -7.17
C ARG A 48 -4.46 1.25 -7.00
N VAL A 49 -4.45 0.67 -5.80
CA VAL A 49 -3.72 -0.58 -5.53
C VAL A 49 -4.25 -1.74 -6.38
N CYS A 50 -5.55 -1.80 -6.62
CA CYS A 50 -6.18 -2.90 -7.36
C CYS A 50 -6.71 -2.52 -8.74
N ARG A 51 -6.83 -1.23 -9.07
CA ARG A 51 -7.34 -0.75 -10.36
C ARG A 51 -6.60 0.50 -10.81
N GLN A 52 -6.26 0.59 -12.09
CA GLN A 52 -5.68 1.79 -12.71
C GLN A 52 -6.38 2.06 -14.03
N ALA A 53 -6.51 3.34 -14.40
CA ALA A 53 -6.97 3.69 -15.75
C ALA A 53 -5.90 3.32 -16.79
N TYR A 54 -6.30 3.23 -18.05
CA TYR A 54 -5.38 2.99 -19.16
C TYR A 54 -4.28 4.06 -19.20
N ASP A 55 -3.05 3.64 -19.49
CA ASP A 55 -1.80 4.42 -19.47
C ASP A 55 -1.34 4.93 -18.09
N GLU A 56 -2.05 4.58 -17.02
CA GLU A 56 -1.64 4.89 -15.64
C GLU A 56 -0.88 3.74 -14.98
N ARG A 57 -0.09 4.08 -13.96
CA ARG A 57 0.59 3.09 -13.12
C ARG A 57 -0.09 2.96 -11.76
N ASN A 58 0.22 1.84 -11.10
CA ASN A 58 0.06 1.71 -9.66
C ASN A 58 1.08 2.62 -8.92
N TYR A 59 1.08 2.59 -7.59
CA TYR A 59 2.05 3.34 -6.79
C TYR A 59 3.50 3.01 -7.14
N HIS A 60 4.35 4.03 -7.15
CA HIS A 60 5.75 3.91 -7.59
C HIS A 60 6.53 2.86 -6.81
N VAL A 61 6.25 2.69 -5.51
CA VAL A 61 6.95 1.75 -4.64
C VAL A 61 6.99 0.32 -5.20
N PHE A 62 5.94 -0.16 -5.85
CA PHE A 62 5.93 -1.51 -6.42
C PHE A 62 6.96 -1.66 -7.53
N TYR A 63 7.04 -0.67 -8.43
CA TYR A 63 7.98 -0.69 -9.56
C TYR A 63 9.42 -0.47 -9.07
N CYS A 64 9.64 0.46 -8.13
CA CYS A 64 10.93 0.66 -7.47
C CYS A 64 11.42 -0.63 -6.81
N MET A 65 10.55 -1.29 -6.02
CA MET A 65 10.87 -2.55 -5.34
C MET A 65 11.27 -3.64 -6.34
N LEU A 66 10.48 -3.85 -7.40
CA LEU A 66 10.76 -4.87 -8.41
C LEU A 66 12.00 -4.55 -9.26
N LYS A 67 12.37 -3.29 -9.44
CA LYS A 67 13.58 -2.91 -10.17
C LYS A 67 14.83 -2.93 -9.30
N GLY A 68 14.72 -2.47 -8.05
CA GLY A 68 15.87 -2.24 -7.19
C GLY A 68 16.25 -3.35 -6.23
N MET A 69 15.35 -4.29 -5.92
CA MET A 69 15.72 -5.44 -5.08
C MET A 69 16.73 -6.37 -5.77
N THR A 70 17.62 -6.92 -4.94
CA THR A 70 18.56 -7.97 -5.36
C THR A 70 17.82 -9.25 -5.76
N ALA A 71 18.51 -10.13 -6.50
CA ALA A 71 17.94 -11.42 -6.90
C ALA A 71 17.56 -12.28 -5.68
N ASP A 72 18.36 -12.24 -4.60
CA ASP A 72 18.10 -13.00 -3.39
C ASP A 72 16.88 -12.49 -2.61
N GLU A 73 16.74 -11.17 -2.49
CA GLU A 73 15.55 -10.56 -1.87
C GLU A 73 14.28 -10.92 -2.66
N LYS A 74 14.33 -10.80 -4.00
CA LYS A 74 13.22 -11.18 -4.87
C LYS A 74 12.86 -12.65 -4.70
N LYS A 75 13.85 -13.54 -4.68
CA LYS A 75 13.63 -14.98 -4.47
C LYS A 75 12.93 -15.27 -3.14
N LYS A 76 13.35 -14.62 -2.05
CA LYS A 76 12.73 -14.76 -0.73
C LYS A 76 11.28 -14.27 -0.69
N LEU A 77 10.95 -13.26 -1.48
CA LEU A 77 9.60 -12.68 -1.58
C LEU A 77 8.74 -13.29 -2.69
N GLY A 78 9.26 -14.24 -3.48
CA GLY A 78 8.57 -14.79 -4.65
C GLY A 78 8.39 -13.79 -5.79
N LEU A 79 9.24 -12.76 -5.86
CA LEU A 79 9.09 -11.66 -6.79
C LEU A 79 9.72 -11.91 -8.16
N SER A 80 9.04 -11.46 -9.22
CA SER A 80 9.52 -11.53 -10.61
C SER A 80 9.42 -10.16 -11.31
N LYS A 81 8.96 -10.08 -12.57
CA LYS A 81 8.84 -8.83 -13.33
C LYS A 81 7.49 -8.17 -13.06
N ALA A 82 7.42 -6.85 -13.23
CA ALA A 82 6.16 -6.10 -13.07
C ALA A 82 5.02 -6.63 -13.97
N THR A 83 5.36 -7.09 -15.17
CA THR A 83 4.43 -7.69 -16.14
C THR A 83 3.77 -8.98 -15.66
N ASP A 84 4.30 -9.62 -14.61
CA ASP A 84 3.80 -10.89 -14.12
C ASP A 84 2.69 -10.70 -13.07
N TYR A 85 2.39 -9.46 -12.68
CA TYR A 85 1.41 -9.12 -11.64
C TYR A 85 0.22 -8.36 -12.22
N ALA A 86 -0.98 -8.88 -12.00
CA ALA A 86 -2.23 -8.27 -12.47
C ALA A 86 -2.38 -6.82 -11.99
N TYR A 87 -2.14 -6.56 -10.71
CA TYR A 87 -2.22 -5.21 -10.14
C TYR A 87 -1.22 -4.19 -10.69
N LEU A 88 -0.21 -4.62 -11.45
CA LEU A 88 0.75 -3.71 -12.09
C LEU A 88 0.54 -3.58 -13.60
N THR A 89 -0.38 -4.37 -14.17
CA THR A 89 -0.62 -4.46 -15.62
C THR A 89 -2.01 -4.02 -16.05
N ILE A 90 -2.96 -3.84 -15.12
CA ILE A 90 -4.33 -3.36 -15.42
C ILE A 90 -4.33 -2.03 -16.19
N GLY A 91 -3.48 -1.08 -15.80
CA GLY A 91 -3.36 0.20 -16.50
C GLY A 91 -2.60 0.13 -17.84
N ASN A 92 -2.19 -1.05 -18.29
CA ASN A 92 -1.37 -1.27 -19.50
C ASN A 92 -0.06 -0.45 -19.54
N CYS A 93 0.46 -0.06 -18.37
CA CYS A 93 1.65 0.76 -18.26
C CYS A 93 2.51 0.28 -17.09
N THR A 94 3.73 -0.19 -17.37
CA THR A 94 4.70 -0.60 -16.34
C THR A 94 5.95 0.26 -16.30
N VAL A 95 6.11 1.15 -17.28
CA VAL A 95 7.25 2.07 -17.43
C VAL A 95 6.78 3.51 -17.27
N CYS A 96 7.67 4.40 -16.84
CA CYS A 96 7.42 5.83 -16.76
C CYS A 96 8.65 6.53 -17.30
N ASP A 97 8.47 7.25 -18.40
CA ASP A 97 9.57 7.91 -19.09
C ASP A 97 10.22 8.94 -18.18
N GLY A 98 11.55 9.03 -18.24
CA GLY A 98 12.33 9.94 -17.41
C GLY A 98 12.47 9.54 -15.93
N ARG A 99 11.84 8.45 -15.48
CA ARG A 99 12.01 7.93 -14.11
C ARG A 99 12.91 6.70 -14.08
N ASP A 100 13.89 6.71 -13.18
CA ASP A 100 14.75 5.56 -12.89
C ASP A 100 14.30 4.87 -11.59
N ASP A 101 13.43 3.87 -11.72
CA ASP A 101 12.89 3.13 -10.58
C ASP A 101 13.98 2.38 -9.76
N LEU A 102 15.13 2.04 -10.36
CA LEU A 102 16.26 1.44 -9.64
C LEU A 102 16.95 2.47 -8.73
N LYS A 103 17.22 3.66 -9.28
CA LYS A 103 17.78 4.78 -8.50
C LYS A 103 16.81 5.22 -7.41
N GLU A 104 15.52 5.34 -7.73
CA GLU A 104 14.49 5.70 -6.74
C GLU A 104 14.39 4.67 -5.63
N TYR A 105 14.53 3.37 -5.91
CA TYR A 105 14.60 2.37 -4.84
C TYR A 105 15.79 2.57 -3.90
N SER A 106 16.95 2.94 -4.46
CA SER A 106 18.15 3.26 -3.66
C SER A 106 17.93 4.49 -2.78
N ASN A 107 17.22 5.51 -3.29
CA ASN A 107 16.83 6.68 -2.53
C ASN A 107 15.88 6.29 -1.38
N ILE A 108 14.83 5.49 -1.64
CA ILE A 108 13.90 5.01 -0.61
C ILE A 108 14.66 4.31 0.51
N ARG A 109 15.54 3.35 0.17
CA ARG A 109 16.31 2.58 1.16
C ARG A 109 17.24 3.46 1.98
N SER A 110 17.85 4.47 1.37
CA SER A 110 18.74 5.40 2.07
C SER A 110 17.97 6.30 3.02
N ALA A 111 16.82 6.78 2.56
CA ALA A 111 15.99 7.70 3.30
C ALA A 111 15.33 6.97 4.50
N MET A 112 14.84 5.74 4.31
CA MET A 112 14.32 4.89 5.40
C MET A 112 15.34 4.68 6.52
N LYS A 113 16.63 4.56 6.20
CA LYS A 113 17.70 4.50 7.22
C LYS A 113 17.83 5.81 7.99
N VAL A 114 17.75 6.95 7.32
CA VAL A 114 17.78 8.28 7.95
C VAL A 114 16.58 8.48 8.88
N LEU A 115 15.40 7.99 8.49
CA LEU A 115 14.17 8.02 9.29
C LEU A 115 14.08 6.88 10.31
N MET A 116 15.21 6.23 10.60
CA MET A 116 15.38 5.24 11.66
C MET A 116 14.50 3.98 11.53
N PHE A 117 14.08 3.64 10.30
CA PHE A 117 13.47 2.33 10.04
C PHE A 117 14.53 1.24 10.20
N THR A 118 14.23 0.25 11.04
CA THR A 118 15.10 -0.92 11.21
C THR A 118 15.10 -1.81 9.96
N ASP A 119 16.14 -2.62 9.78
CA ASP A 119 16.18 -3.59 8.68
C ASP A 119 15.00 -4.56 8.73
N LYS A 120 14.57 -4.95 9.93
CA LYS A 120 13.38 -5.78 10.14
C LYS A 120 12.12 -5.07 9.65
N GLU A 121 11.88 -3.83 10.07
CA GLU A 121 10.72 -3.05 9.61
C GLU A 121 10.69 -2.89 8.10
N ASN A 122 11.83 -2.56 7.49
CA ASN A 122 11.95 -2.47 6.04
C ASN A 122 11.62 -3.80 5.33
N TRP A 123 12.02 -4.92 5.93
CA TRP A 123 11.69 -6.24 5.41
C TRP A 123 10.20 -6.55 5.54
N GLU A 124 9.56 -6.20 6.66
CA GLU A 124 8.12 -6.38 6.85
C GLU A 124 7.29 -5.53 5.87
N ILE A 125 7.69 -4.28 5.61
CA ILE A 125 7.10 -3.44 4.56
C ILE A 125 7.18 -4.17 3.21
N SER A 126 8.35 -4.72 2.89
CA SER A 126 8.60 -5.44 1.64
C SER A 126 7.74 -6.71 1.52
N LYS A 127 7.57 -7.46 2.62
CA LYS A 127 6.68 -8.63 2.67
C LYS A 127 5.23 -8.26 2.40
N LEU A 128 4.73 -7.18 3.00
CA LEU A 128 3.36 -6.72 2.78
C LEU A 128 3.12 -6.25 1.33
N LEU A 129 4.07 -5.53 0.75
CA LEU A 129 4.01 -5.12 -0.67
C LEU A 129 4.02 -6.34 -1.60
N ALA A 130 4.92 -7.30 -1.36
CA ALA A 130 4.98 -8.53 -2.15
C ALA A 130 3.71 -9.39 -2.00
N ALA A 131 3.15 -9.49 -0.79
CA ALA A 131 1.90 -10.18 -0.54
C ALA A 131 0.75 -9.56 -1.35
N ILE A 132 0.63 -8.23 -1.40
CA ILE A 132 -0.37 -7.54 -2.24
C ILE A 132 -0.27 -7.95 -3.71
N LEU A 133 0.96 -8.00 -4.26
CA LEU A 133 1.18 -8.41 -5.65
C LEU A 133 0.76 -9.86 -5.90
N HIS A 134 1.12 -10.78 -5.00
CA HIS A 134 0.70 -12.17 -5.10
C HIS A 134 -0.81 -12.37 -4.96
N MET A 135 -1.44 -11.63 -4.06
CA MET A 135 -2.89 -11.64 -3.87
C MET A 135 -3.62 -11.23 -5.16
N GLY A 136 -3.10 -10.25 -5.90
CA GLY A 136 -3.67 -9.83 -7.18
C GLY A 136 -3.68 -10.90 -8.27
N ASN A 137 -2.82 -11.92 -8.16
CA ASN A 137 -2.74 -13.03 -9.10
C ASN A 137 -3.54 -14.27 -8.66
N LEU A 138 -4.25 -14.21 -7.54
CA LEU A 138 -5.14 -15.30 -7.14
C LEU A 138 -6.25 -15.48 -8.17
N ARG A 139 -6.48 -16.75 -8.53
CA ARG A 139 -7.56 -17.16 -9.43
C ARG A 139 -8.65 -17.84 -8.62
N TYR A 140 -9.87 -17.70 -9.10
CA TYR A 140 -11.07 -18.24 -8.47
C TYR A 140 -11.77 -19.15 -9.48
N GLU A 141 -12.37 -20.22 -8.99
CA GLU A 141 -13.25 -21.11 -9.77
C GLU A 141 -14.66 -21.06 -9.21
N ALA A 142 -15.65 -20.95 -10.09
CA ALA A 142 -17.05 -20.96 -9.71
C ALA A 142 -17.44 -22.36 -9.22
N ARG A 143 -18.28 -22.39 -8.19
CA ARG A 143 -18.87 -23.59 -7.59
C ARG A 143 -20.32 -23.31 -7.25
N THR A 144 -21.05 -24.38 -6.97
CA THR A 144 -22.39 -24.30 -6.39
C THR A 144 -22.41 -25.14 -5.13
N TYR A 145 -22.86 -24.58 -4.02
CA TYR A 145 -22.99 -25.28 -2.75
C TYR A 145 -24.39 -25.03 -2.19
N ASP A 146 -25.18 -26.08 -1.97
CA ASP A 146 -26.57 -25.98 -1.50
C ASP A 146 -27.44 -24.99 -2.29
N ASN A 147 -27.34 -25.01 -3.62
CA ASN A 147 -28.00 -24.08 -4.56
C ASN A 147 -27.59 -22.61 -4.41
N LEU A 148 -26.49 -22.32 -3.72
CA LEU A 148 -25.88 -20.98 -3.64
C LEU A 148 -24.70 -20.87 -4.60
N ASP A 149 -24.58 -19.72 -5.25
CA ASP A 149 -23.39 -19.35 -6.00
C ASP A 149 -22.19 -19.22 -5.06
N ALA A 150 -21.16 -20.00 -5.32
CA ALA A 150 -19.97 -20.10 -4.51
C ALA A 150 -18.71 -19.99 -5.37
N CYS A 151 -17.56 -19.89 -4.73
CA CYS A 151 -16.28 -20.00 -5.41
C CYS A 151 -15.20 -20.57 -4.49
N GLU A 152 -14.14 -21.06 -5.11
CA GLU A 152 -12.93 -21.53 -4.43
C GLU A 152 -11.71 -20.82 -4.99
N VAL A 153 -10.73 -20.53 -4.12
CA VAL A 153 -9.43 -20.05 -4.57
C VAL A 153 -8.65 -21.23 -5.17
N VAL A 154 -8.18 -21.05 -6.40
CA VAL A 154 -7.34 -22.05 -7.07
C VAL A 154 -5.98 -22.09 -6.38
N ARG A 155 -5.58 -23.28 -5.94
CA ARG A 155 -4.25 -23.50 -5.35
C ARG A 155 -3.18 -23.14 -6.36
N SER A 156 -2.28 -22.26 -5.96
CA SER A 156 -1.21 -21.74 -6.81
C SER A 156 0.00 -21.35 -5.97
N PRO A 157 1.19 -21.23 -6.56
CA PRO A 157 2.36 -20.68 -5.87
C PRO A 157 2.07 -19.31 -5.26
N HIS A 158 1.27 -18.47 -5.92
CA HIS A 158 0.88 -17.15 -5.41
C HIS A 158 0.10 -17.22 -4.09
N LEU A 159 -0.83 -18.18 -3.96
CA LEU A 159 -1.54 -18.41 -2.70
C LEU A 159 -0.58 -18.80 -1.58
N THR A 160 0.29 -19.78 -1.84
CA THR A 160 1.28 -20.26 -0.86
C THR A 160 2.24 -19.15 -0.44
N THR A 161 2.74 -18.38 -1.40
CA THR A 161 3.63 -17.24 -1.12
C THR A 161 2.90 -16.13 -0.36
N ALA A 162 1.69 -15.74 -0.76
CA ALA A 162 0.92 -14.72 -0.05
C ALA A 162 0.64 -15.12 1.40
N ALA A 163 0.19 -16.35 1.66
CA ALA A 163 -0.05 -16.84 3.01
C ALA A 163 1.24 -16.84 3.86
N THR A 164 2.37 -17.26 3.26
CA THR A 164 3.68 -17.26 3.93
C THR A 164 4.14 -15.85 4.29
N LEU A 165 4.00 -14.88 3.37
CA LEU A 165 4.42 -13.50 3.59
C LEU A 165 3.53 -12.76 4.59
N LEU A 166 2.23 -13.08 4.61
CA LEU A 166 1.27 -12.57 5.59
C LEU A 166 1.35 -13.29 6.94
N GLU A 167 2.10 -14.39 7.02
CA GLU A 167 2.24 -15.23 8.21
C GLU A 167 0.91 -15.78 8.73
N VAL A 168 0.06 -16.23 7.81
CA VAL A 168 -1.26 -16.82 8.09
C VAL A 168 -1.37 -18.23 7.52
N ASP A 169 -2.30 -19.02 8.06
CA ASP A 169 -2.62 -20.31 7.46
C ASP A 169 -3.28 -20.13 6.08
N GLY A 170 -2.85 -20.95 5.12
CA GLY A 170 -3.36 -20.85 3.75
C GLY A 170 -4.84 -21.22 3.61
N LYS A 171 -5.36 -22.12 4.45
CA LYS A 171 -6.79 -22.49 4.46
C LYS A 171 -7.63 -21.37 5.05
N ASP A 172 -7.15 -20.77 6.14
CA ASP A 172 -7.83 -19.62 6.74
C ASP A 172 -7.88 -18.44 5.76
N LEU A 173 -6.77 -18.17 5.05
CA LEU A 173 -6.75 -17.16 3.99
C LEU A 173 -7.76 -17.47 2.88
N MET A 174 -7.84 -18.71 2.39
CA MET A 174 -8.83 -19.09 1.39
C MET A 174 -10.25 -18.88 1.89
N ASN A 175 -10.57 -19.35 3.10
CA ASN A 175 -11.89 -19.23 3.72
C ASN A 175 -12.29 -17.76 3.89
N CYS A 176 -11.37 -16.90 4.36
CA CYS A 176 -11.63 -15.47 4.49
C CYS A 176 -11.91 -14.77 3.16
N LEU A 177 -11.38 -15.29 2.05
CA LEU A 177 -11.58 -14.71 0.72
C LEU A 177 -12.87 -15.21 0.04
N THR A 178 -13.37 -16.39 0.39
CA THR A 178 -14.51 -17.04 -0.31
C THR A 178 -15.75 -17.20 0.57
N SER A 179 -15.71 -16.79 1.84
CA SER A 179 -16.87 -16.88 2.73
C SER A 179 -17.05 -15.62 3.58
N ARG A 180 -18.30 -15.34 3.94
CA ARG A 180 -18.66 -14.31 4.90
C ARG A 180 -19.12 -14.97 6.19
N THR A 181 -18.46 -14.64 7.28
CA THR A 181 -18.81 -15.10 8.62
C THR A 181 -19.60 -14.03 9.36
N LEU A 182 -20.82 -14.35 9.80
CA LEU A 182 -21.67 -13.50 10.64
C LEU A 182 -21.84 -14.15 12.00
N ILE A 183 -21.55 -13.40 13.07
CA ILE A 183 -21.78 -13.84 14.44
C ILE A 183 -23.06 -13.18 14.95
N THR A 184 -24.11 -13.98 15.18
CA THR A 184 -25.39 -13.50 15.68
C THR A 184 -25.79 -14.30 16.91
N ARG A 185 -26.04 -13.63 18.04
CA ARG A 185 -26.49 -14.26 19.31
C ARG A 185 -25.60 -15.43 19.78
N GLY A 186 -24.31 -15.41 19.47
CA GLY A 186 -23.35 -16.46 19.84
C GLY A 186 -23.21 -17.59 18.83
N GLU A 187 -24.04 -17.63 17.78
CA GLU A 187 -23.92 -18.57 16.66
C GLU A 187 -23.08 -17.95 15.54
N THR A 188 -22.21 -18.76 14.95
CA THR A 188 -21.37 -18.38 13.81
C THR A 188 -21.94 -18.99 12.54
N VAL A 189 -22.47 -18.15 11.66
CA VAL A 189 -22.99 -18.56 10.35
C VAL A 189 -21.99 -18.16 9.28
N SER A 190 -21.48 -19.16 8.53
CA SER A 190 -20.63 -18.92 7.36
C SER A 190 -21.44 -19.09 6.09
N THR A 191 -21.40 -18.09 5.21
CA THR A 191 -22.08 -18.10 3.90
C THR A 191 -21.04 -18.04 2.80
N PRO A 192 -21.08 -18.94 1.79
CA PRO A 192 -20.17 -18.86 0.65
C PRO A 192 -20.42 -17.60 -0.17
N LEU A 193 -19.38 -17.12 -0.85
CA LEU A 193 -19.42 -15.97 -1.73
C LEU A 193 -19.40 -16.40 -3.20
N SER A 194 -20.16 -15.71 -4.03
CA SER A 194 -19.99 -15.77 -5.49
C SER A 194 -18.59 -15.29 -5.90
N MET A 195 -18.18 -15.63 -7.12
CA MET A 195 -16.85 -15.23 -7.63
C MET A 195 -16.65 -13.71 -7.61
N ASP A 196 -17.64 -12.93 -8.05
CA ASP A 196 -17.55 -11.46 -8.07
C ASP A 196 -17.41 -10.89 -6.66
N GLN A 197 -18.18 -11.41 -5.70
CA GLN A 197 -18.06 -11.01 -4.30
C GLN A 197 -16.70 -11.35 -3.70
N ALA A 198 -16.13 -12.51 -4.04
CA ALA A 198 -14.81 -12.92 -3.57
C ALA A 198 -13.68 -12.05 -4.15
N LEU A 199 -13.80 -11.62 -5.42
CA LEU A 199 -12.89 -10.65 -6.03
C LEU A 199 -12.97 -9.29 -5.31
N ASP A 200 -14.18 -8.81 -4.99
CA ASP A 200 -14.36 -7.58 -4.21
C ASP A 200 -13.78 -7.69 -2.79
N VAL A 201 -13.92 -8.85 -2.13
CA VAL A 201 -13.32 -9.11 -0.82
C VAL A 201 -11.80 -9.11 -0.90
N ARG A 202 -11.21 -9.77 -1.90
CA ARG A 202 -9.76 -9.75 -2.15
C ARG A 202 -9.25 -8.33 -2.35
N ASP A 203 -9.92 -7.55 -3.20
CA ASP A 203 -9.57 -6.16 -3.47
C ASP A 203 -9.71 -5.30 -2.20
N ALA A 204 -10.79 -5.48 -1.43
CA ALA A 204 -10.99 -4.79 -0.15
C ALA A 204 -9.88 -5.11 0.86
N PHE A 205 -9.47 -6.38 0.93
CA PHE A 205 -8.41 -6.84 1.82
C PHE A 205 -7.06 -6.21 1.48
N VAL A 206 -6.64 -6.23 0.20
CA VAL A 206 -5.36 -5.61 -0.21
C VAL A 206 -5.37 -4.09 -0.06
N LYS A 207 -6.51 -3.43 -0.31
CA LYS A 207 -6.71 -1.99 -0.02
C LYS A 207 -6.54 -1.69 1.47
N GLY A 208 -7.05 -2.60 2.32
CA GLY A 208 -6.89 -2.53 3.77
C GLY A 208 -5.43 -2.65 4.22
N ILE A 209 -4.69 -3.61 3.66
CA ILE A 209 -3.26 -3.79 3.95
C ILE A 209 -2.48 -2.53 3.55
N TYR A 210 -2.61 -2.09 2.29
CA TYR A 210 -1.85 -0.94 1.79
C TYR A 210 -2.19 0.35 2.54
N GLY A 211 -3.49 0.57 2.82
CA GLY A 211 -3.93 1.75 3.56
C GLY A 211 -3.35 1.82 4.98
N ARG A 212 -3.35 0.70 5.72
CA ARG A 212 -2.74 0.65 7.06
C ARG A 212 -1.22 0.76 7.02
N LEU A 213 -0.59 0.13 6.04
CA LEU A 213 0.85 0.24 5.81
C LEU A 213 1.27 1.69 5.58
N PHE A 214 0.53 2.41 4.73
CA PHE A 214 0.80 3.82 4.45
C PHE A 214 0.68 4.70 5.69
N VAL A 215 -0.41 4.53 6.46
CA VAL A 215 -0.60 5.24 7.74
C VAL A 215 0.56 4.96 8.69
N TRP A 216 0.94 3.69 8.84
CA TRP A 216 2.03 3.30 9.72
C TRP A 216 3.39 3.89 9.29
N ILE A 217 3.67 3.97 7.99
CA ILE A 217 4.87 4.63 7.47
C ILE A 217 4.87 6.11 7.87
N VAL A 218 3.76 6.83 7.67
CA VAL A 218 3.64 8.24 8.07
C VAL A 218 3.80 8.41 9.58
N GLU A 219 3.23 7.51 10.39
CA GLU A 219 3.41 7.51 11.85
C GLU A 219 4.87 7.30 12.25
N LYS A 220 5.61 6.41 11.57
CA LYS A 220 7.04 6.19 11.79
C LYS A 220 7.88 7.40 11.44
N ILE A 221 7.57 8.04 10.31
CA ILE A 221 8.22 9.28 9.90
C ILE A 221 7.98 10.38 10.93
N ASN A 222 6.73 10.55 11.36
CA ASN A 222 6.37 11.47 12.43
C ASN A 222 7.13 11.17 13.72
N ALA A 223 7.26 9.91 14.13
CA ALA A 223 8.02 9.55 15.33
C ALA A 223 9.50 9.95 15.25
N ALA A 224 10.09 10.00 14.05
CA ALA A 224 11.48 10.40 13.83
C ALA A 224 11.67 11.94 13.79
N ILE A 225 10.71 12.68 13.21
CA ILE A 225 10.85 14.13 12.96
C ILE A 225 10.09 15.02 13.96
N TYR A 226 9.10 14.47 14.67
CA TYR A 226 8.33 15.19 15.67
C TYR A 226 9.05 15.18 17.01
N LYS A 227 9.31 16.37 17.55
CA LYS A 227 9.76 16.53 18.93
C LYS A 227 8.58 16.96 19.80
N PRO A 228 8.21 16.23 20.86
CA PRO A 228 7.18 16.69 21.79
C PRO A 228 7.57 18.05 22.39
N PRO A 229 6.59 18.91 22.72
CA PRO A 229 6.87 20.10 23.52
C PRO A 229 7.57 19.71 24.82
N SER A 230 8.57 20.46 25.26
CA SER A 230 9.14 20.27 26.59
C SER A 230 8.04 20.47 27.63
N SER A 231 8.12 19.76 28.76
CA SER A 231 7.14 19.74 29.86
C SER A 231 6.92 21.11 30.54
N GLN A 232 7.46 22.19 29.98
CA GLN A 232 7.26 23.54 30.48
C GLN A 232 5.89 24.07 30.04
N PRO A 233 5.02 24.47 30.97
CA PRO A 233 3.70 24.98 30.64
C PRO A 233 3.85 26.34 29.93
N LYS A 234 3.07 26.53 28.85
CA LYS A 234 2.85 27.82 28.14
C LYS A 234 3.93 28.35 27.19
N VAL A 235 4.67 27.50 26.48
CA VAL A 235 5.37 27.99 25.26
C VAL A 235 4.45 27.77 24.06
N LEU A 236 3.86 28.85 23.54
CA LEU A 236 3.18 28.87 22.25
C LEU A 236 4.19 28.43 21.19
N ARG A 237 4.03 27.21 20.68
CA ARG A 237 4.87 26.69 19.61
C ARG A 237 4.53 27.46 18.33
N ARG A 238 5.52 28.10 17.72
CA ARG A 238 5.32 28.76 16.42
C ARG A 238 5.40 27.71 15.34
N SER A 239 4.44 27.71 14.42
CA SER A 239 4.46 26.79 13.30
C SER A 239 4.05 27.43 11.98
N ILE A 240 4.48 26.80 10.90
CA ILE A 240 4.04 27.11 9.54
C ILE A 240 3.44 25.83 8.97
N GLY A 241 2.17 25.90 8.60
CA GLY A 241 1.46 24.82 7.92
C GLY A 241 1.59 24.91 6.41
N LEU A 242 1.97 23.80 5.78
CA LEU A 242 1.98 23.62 4.33
C LEU A 242 0.90 22.60 3.97
N LEU A 243 -0.11 23.03 3.22
CA LEU A 243 -1.15 22.15 2.71
C LEU A 243 -0.88 21.82 1.24
N ASP A 244 -0.64 20.55 0.95
CA ASP A 244 -0.49 20.01 -0.40
C ASP A 244 -1.58 18.95 -0.60
N ILE A 245 -2.62 19.31 -1.34
CA ILE A 245 -3.74 18.42 -1.65
C ILE A 245 -3.77 18.16 -3.15
N PHE A 246 -4.32 17.02 -3.53
CA PHE A 246 -4.56 16.72 -4.94
C PHE A 246 -5.34 17.86 -5.60
N GLY A 247 -4.86 18.28 -6.76
CA GLY A 247 -5.55 19.27 -7.58
C GLY A 247 -6.88 18.72 -8.10
N PHE A 248 -7.74 19.60 -8.61
CA PHE A 248 -9.00 19.18 -9.22
C PHE A 248 -8.73 18.26 -10.43
N GLU A 249 -9.24 17.03 -10.36
CA GLU A 249 -9.22 16.08 -11.48
C GLU A 249 -10.64 15.88 -12.01
N ASN A 250 -10.76 15.80 -13.34
CA ASN A 250 -12.02 15.54 -14.02
C ASN A 250 -11.81 14.34 -14.93
N PHE A 251 -12.41 13.21 -14.58
CA PHE A 251 -12.28 11.95 -15.30
C PHE A 251 -13.57 11.65 -16.07
N ALA A 252 -13.47 10.75 -17.06
CA ALA A 252 -14.66 10.26 -17.77
C ALA A 252 -15.63 9.49 -16.86
N VAL A 253 -15.10 8.88 -15.78
CA VAL A 253 -15.86 8.27 -14.69
C VAL A 253 -15.24 8.77 -13.38
N ASN A 254 -16.07 9.39 -12.53
CA ASN A 254 -15.68 9.91 -11.21
C ASN A 254 -16.10 8.96 -10.09
#